data_AF-A0A847NVR6-F1
#
_entry.id   AF-A0A847NVR6-F1
#
_cell.length_a   1.000
_cell.length_b   1.000
_cell.length_c   1.000
_cell.angle_alpha   90.00
_cell.angle_beta   90.00
_cell.angle_gamma   90.00
#
_symmetry.space_group_name_H-M   'P 1'
#
loop_
_entity.id
_entity.type
_entity.pdbx_description
1 polymer ?
#
loop_
_entity_poly.entity_id
_entity_poly.type
_entity_poly.pdbx_seq_one_letter_code
_entity_poly.pdbx_strand_id
1 'polypeptide(L)'
;MNKSGMIKTLCACTMLLVPVISHTQAEEKNCAKKEHFCAELELTEEQKVKLKELHQEIKAARKKNFEAARDIRMKIRDELLKETPSTSQLDLYAAELGDVHKQLSKQHNDHLLKVKAVLSAEQFSKIVNKETGEFRKCPMKGDKNSHCKVPHKKCPMEGKEKCKKSNSVE
;
A
#
# COMPACT_ATOMS: atom_id res chain seq x y z
N MET A 1 -8.42 -66.36 -12.94
CA MET A 1 -7.70 -65.35 -13.73
C MET A 1 -8.41 -65.16 -15.07
N ASN A 2 -8.60 -63.89 -15.47
CA ASN A 2 -8.96 -63.36 -16.81
C ASN A 2 -10.40 -63.64 -17.29
N LYS A 3 -11.37 -62.71 -17.13
CA LYS A 3 -11.65 -61.46 -17.89
C LYS A 3 -11.89 -61.69 -19.39
N SER A 4 -13.14 -61.58 -19.84
CA SER A 4 -13.53 -60.71 -20.96
C SER A 4 -15.06 -60.72 -21.14
N GLY A 5 -15.68 -59.56 -21.17
CA GLY A 5 -17.12 -59.41 -21.37
C GLY A 5 -17.46 -57.94 -21.56
N MET A 6 -17.38 -57.49 -22.81
CA MET A 6 -17.66 -56.15 -23.32
C MET A 6 -18.93 -55.52 -22.75
N ILE A 7 -18.83 -54.30 -22.24
CA ILE A 7 -19.95 -53.36 -22.17
C ILE A 7 -19.52 -52.10 -22.90
N LYS A 8 -19.93 -52.00 -24.17
CA LYS A 8 -19.93 -50.76 -24.96
C LYS A 8 -21.35 -50.21 -24.90
N THR A 9 -21.59 -49.22 -24.03
CA THR A 9 -22.72 -48.31 -24.26
C THR A 9 -22.34 -46.90 -23.84
N LEU A 10 -22.04 -46.13 -24.89
CA LEU A 10 -21.97 -44.69 -25.00
C LEU A 10 -23.24 -44.03 -24.41
N CYS A 11 -23.14 -43.08 -23.48
CA CYS A 11 -24.16 -42.05 -23.36
C CYS A 11 -23.66 -40.79 -22.64
N ALA A 12 -23.52 -39.74 -23.44
CA ALA A 12 -23.81 -38.33 -23.15
C ALA A 12 -23.14 -37.68 -21.93
N CYS A 13 -22.08 -36.91 -22.25
CA CYS A 13 -21.68 -35.72 -21.53
C CYS A 13 -22.88 -34.80 -21.24
N THR A 14 -23.43 -34.85 -20.03
CA THR A 14 -24.21 -33.73 -19.47
C THR A 14 -23.25 -32.77 -18.78
N MET A 15 -22.59 -31.96 -19.60
CA MET A 15 -22.01 -30.69 -19.17
C MET A 15 -23.13 -29.69 -18.99
N LEU A 16 -23.56 -29.38 -17.76
CA LEU A 16 -24.18 -28.08 -17.42
C LEU A 16 -23.88 -27.80 -15.94
N LEU A 17 -22.90 -26.94 -15.65
CA LEU A 17 -23.04 -25.50 -15.37
C LEU A 17 -22.96 -25.24 -13.86
N VAL A 18 -21.72 -25.10 -13.38
CA VAL A 18 -21.45 -24.41 -12.11
C VAL A 18 -21.53 -22.90 -12.40
N PRO A 19 -22.43 -22.13 -11.78
CA PRO A 19 -22.36 -20.68 -11.85
C PRO A 19 -21.17 -20.20 -10.99
N VAL A 20 -19.98 -20.15 -11.58
CA VAL A 20 -18.83 -19.42 -11.03
C VAL A 20 -18.92 -17.98 -11.52
N ILE A 21 -19.76 -17.14 -10.90
CA ILE A 21 -19.58 -15.68 -11.01
C ILE A 21 -19.95 -15.04 -9.68
N SER A 22 -18.96 -14.81 -8.83
CA SER A 22 -19.05 -13.87 -7.71
C SER A 22 -17.72 -13.15 -7.46
N HIS A 23 -16.97 -12.84 -8.53
CA HIS A 23 -15.76 -12.03 -8.45
C HIS A 23 -15.71 -11.02 -9.61
N THR A 24 -16.50 -9.94 -9.55
CA THR A 24 -16.35 -8.81 -10.51
C THR A 24 -16.33 -7.43 -9.87
N GLN A 25 -16.87 -7.24 -8.67
CA GLN A 25 -17.00 -5.88 -8.11
C GLN A 25 -15.70 -5.27 -7.56
N ALA A 26 -14.66 -6.06 -7.30
CA ALA A 26 -13.38 -5.56 -6.78
C ALA A 26 -12.40 -5.09 -7.88
N GLU A 27 -12.58 -5.57 -9.12
CA GLU A 27 -11.68 -5.22 -10.23
C GLU A 27 -12.08 -3.89 -10.90
N GLU A 28 -13.38 -3.61 -11.04
CA GLU A 28 -13.88 -2.38 -11.70
C GLU A 28 -13.43 -1.09 -10.99
N LYS A 29 -13.47 -1.04 -9.65
CA LYS A 29 -13.09 0.15 -8.87
C LYS A 29 -11.59 0.49 -8.97
N ASN A 30 -10.74 -0.51 -9.24
CA ASN A 30 -9.30 -0.30 -9.42
C ASN A 30 -8.96 0.13 -10.85
N CYS A 31 -9.76 -0.28 -11.85
CA CYS A 31 -9.59 0.13 -13.25
C CYS A 31 -9.84 1.63 -13.42
N ALA A 32 -10.97 2.12 -12.89
CA ALA A 32 -11.36 3.53 -13.02
C ALA A 32 -10.35 4.51 -12.38
N LYS A 33 -9.76 4.16 -11.23
CA LYS A 33 -8.74 5.00 -10.58
C LYS A 33 -7.43 5.05 -11.36
N LYS A 34 -7.03 3.93 -11.97
CA LYS A 34 -5.85 3.88 -12.84
C LYS A 34 -6.06 4.66 -14.13
N GLU A 35 -7.24 4.55 -14.73
CA GLU A 35 -7.61 5.29 -15.93
C GLU A 35 -7.63 6.79 -15.69
N HIS A 36 -8.23 7.25 -14.58
CA HIS A 36 -8.21 8.66 -14.20
C HIS A 36 -6.78 9.21 -14.03
N PHE A 37 -5.89 8.44 -13.39
CA PHE A 37 -4.49 8.86 -13.22
C PHE A 37 -3.73 8.93 -14.55
N CYS A 38 -3.97 7.97 -15.45
CA CYS A 38 -3.35 7.99 -16.78
C CYS A 38 -3.87 9.14 -17.65
N ALA A 39 -5.16 9.48 -17.51
CA ALA A 39 -5.78 10.59 -18.22
C ALA A 39 -5.27 11.95 -17.72
N GLU A 40 -5.11 12.14 -16.41
CA GLU A 40 -4.59 13.38 -15.80
C GLU A 40 -3.14 13.71 -16.22
N LEU A 41 -2.38 12.67 -16.57
CA LEU A 41 -0.99 12.78 -17.03
C LEU A 41 -0.85 12.73 -18.56
N GLU A 42 -1.95 12.57 -19.30
CA GLU A 42 -1.96 12.48 -20.77
C GLU A 42 -0.91 11.48 -21.29
N LEU A 43 -0.87 10.28 -20.69
CA LEU A 43 0.13 9.28 -21.04
C LEU A 43 -0.12 8.68 -22.43
N THR A 44 0.93 8.52 -23.22
CA THR A 44 0.87 7.73 -24.46
C THR A 44 0.70 6.23 -24.15
N GLU A 45 0.21 5.44 -25.10
CA GLU A 45 0.08 3.98 -24.91
C GLU A 45 1.44 3.32 -24.61
N GLU A 46 2.51 3.76 -25.26
CA GLU A 46 3.86 3.28 -24.99
C GLU A 46 4.32 3.58 -23.56
N GLN A 47 4.03 4.80 -23.06
CA GLN A 47 4.31 5.17 -21.67
C GLN A 47 3.50 4.32 -20.70
N LYS A 48 2.22 4.07 -20.98
CA LYS A 48 1.35 3.22 -20.14
C LYS A 48 1.90 1.80 -20.01
N VAL A 49 2.35 1.20 -21.11
CA VAL A 49 2.94 -0.15 -21.12
C VAL A 49 4.23 -0.18 -20.27
N LYS A 50 5.17 0.74 -20.52
CA LYS A 50 6.43 0.82 -19.76
C LYS A 50 6.19 1.05 -18.26
N LEU A 51 5.27 1.94 -17.90
CA LEU A 51 4.93 2.16 -16.51
C LEU A 51 4.29 0.92 -15.88
N LYS A 52 3.45 0.18 -16.60
CA LYS A 52 2.85 -1.07 -16.10
C LYS A 52 3.92 -2.10 -15.77
N GLU A 53 4.93 -2.25 -16.62
CA GLU A 53 6.08 -3.14 -16.39
C GLU A 53 6.87 -2.71 -15.15
N LEU A 54 7.24 -1.41 -15.06
CA LEU A 54 7.94 -0.86 -13.89
C LEU A 54 7.16 -1.08 -12.58
N HIS A 55 5.83 -0.96 -12.61
CA HIS A 55 4.99 -1.25 -11.44
C HIS A 55 4.98 -2.74 -11.08
N GLN A 56 5.00 -3.62 -12.07
CA GLN A 56 5.06 -5.07 -11.85
C GLN A 56 6.41 -5.48 -11.25
N GLU A 57 7.52 -4.92 -11.73
CA GLU A 57 8.87 -5.17 -11.20
C GLU A 57 8.96 -4.90 -9.70
N ILE A 58 8.43 -3.75 -9.24
CA ILE A 58 8.57 -3.35 -7.84
C ILE A 58 7.51 -3.99 -6.92
N LYS A 59 6.43 -4.56 -7.47
CA LYS A 59 5.30 -5.09 -6.69
C LYS A 59 5.73 -6.16 -5.68
N ALA A 60 6.56 -7.11 -6.11
CA ALA A 60 7.04 -8.18 -5.24
C ALA A 60 7.94 -7.64 -4.12
N ALA A 61 8.83 -6.71 -4.44
CA ALA A 61 9.73 -6.08 -3.46
C ALA A 61 8.94 -5.28 -2.41
N ARG A 62 7.95 -4.49 -2.81
CA ARG A 62 7.06 -3.75 -1.89
C ARG A 62 6.29 -4.70 -0.96
N LYS A 63 5.74 -5.78 -1.50
CA LYS A 63 5.02 -6.79 -0.70
C LYS A 63 5.95 -7.40 0.35
N LYS A 64 7.15 -7.83 -0.06
CA LYS A 64 8.15 -8.41 0.83
C LYS A 64 8.53 -7.46 1.97
N ASN A 65 8.81 -6.20 1.68
CA ASN A 65 9.16 -5.22 2.73
C ASN A 65 7.99 -4.95 3.68
N PHE A 66 6.76 -4.90 3.17
CA PHE A 66 5.57 -4.71 3.99
C PHE A 66 5.36 -5.89 4.95
N GLU A 67 5.52 -7.12 4.47
CA GLU A 67 5.45 -8.33 5.28
C GLU A 67 6.55 -8.33 6.34
N ALA A 68 7.80 -8.03 5.97
CA ALA A 68 8.92 -7.93 6.93
C ALA A 68 8.65 -6.89 8.02
N ALA A 69 8.19 -5.68 7.66
CA ALA A 69 7.84 -4.65 8.64
C ALA A 69 6.66 -5.08 9.54
N ARG A 70 5.69 -5.82 8.99
CA ARG A 70 4.59 -6.38 9.78
C ARG A 70 5.11 -7.38 10.80
N ASP A 71 5.95 -8.31 10.38
CA ASP A 71 6.44 -9.38 11.24
C ASP A 71 7.33 -8.83 12.36
N ILE A 72 8.17 -7.84 12.08
CA ILE A 72 8.95 -7.14 13.12
C ILE A 72 8.03 -6.43 14.13
N ARG A 73 6.95 -5.77 13.67
CA ARG A 73 5.96 -5.17 14.57
C ARG A 73 5.23 -6.20 15.43
N MET A 74 5.00 -7.42 14.92
CA MET A 74 4.46 -8.50 15.74
C MET A 74 5.46 -8.91 16.82
N LYS A 75 6.75 -9.08 16.48
CA LYS A 75 7.79 -9.39 17.48
C LYS A 75 7.90 -8.32 18.57
N ILE A 76 7.82 -7.05 18.20
CA ILE A 76 7.79 -5.93 19.16
C ILE A 76 6.59 -6.05 20.09
N ARG A 77 5.39 -6.29 19.52
CA ARG A 77 4.17 -6.50 20.31
C ARG A 77 4.34 -7.68 21.26
N ASP A 78 4.84 -8.81 20.78
CA ASP A 78 4.98 -10.03 21.57
C ASP A 78 5.99 -9.85 22.72
N GLU A 79 7.08 -9.11 22.48
CA GLU A 79 8.04 -8.73 23.53
C GLU A 79 7.41 -7.83 24.60
N LEU A 80 6.62 -6.83 24.20
CA LEU A 80 5.93 -5.93 25.11
C LEU A 80 4.85 -6.61 25.95
N LEU A 81 4.34 -7.76 25.52
CA LEU A 81 3.33 -8.54 26.25
C LEU A 81 3.94 -9.53 27.25
N LYS A 82 5.27 -9.64 27.34
CA LYS A 82 5.94 -10.46 28.36
C LYS A 82 5.79 -9.82 29.74
N GLU A 83 5.83 -10.64 30.79
CA GLU A 83 5.84 -10.15 32.18
C GLU A 83 7.04 -9.23 32.47
N THR A 84 8.20 -9.53 31.86
CA THR A 84 9.42 -8.73 31.93
C THR A 84 9.98 -8.47 30.52
N PRO A 85 9.52 -7.41 29.83
CA PRO A 85 10.01 -7.07 28.49
C PRO A 85 11.50 -6.69 28.50
N SER A 86 12.24 -7.10 27.47
CA SER A 86 13.64 -6.74 27.29
C SER A 86 13.81 -5.51 26.41
N THR A 87 14.37 -4.44 26.98
CA THR A 87 14.71 -3.22 26.22
C THR A 87 15.73 -3.51 25.11
N SER A 88 16.75 -4.34 25.37
CA SER A 88 17.75 -4.66 24.34
C SER A 88 17.14 -5.40 23.15
N GLN A 89 16.14 -6.26 23.40
CA GLN A 89 15.45 -6.96 22.34
C GLN A 89 14.55 -6.03 21.52
N LEU A 90 13.89 -5.06 22.18
CA LEU A 90 13.11 -4.02 21.50
C LEU A 90 14.00 -3.11 20.65
N ASP A 91 15.19 -2.74 21.13
CA ASP A 91 16.15 -1.93 20.39
C ASP A 91 16.65 -2.66 19.13
N LEU A 92 16.88 -3.97 19.22
CA LEU A 92 17.22 -4.80 18.06
C LEU A 92 16.08 -4.81 17.03
N TYR A 93 14.83 -5.01 17.46
CA TYR A 93 13.69 -4.96 16.54
C TYR A 93 13.47 -3.57 15.94
N ALA A 94 13.73 -2.50 16.69
CA ALA A 94 13.66 -1.14 16.18
C ALA A 94 14.71 -0.90 15.10
N ALA A 95 15.94 -1.40 15.28
CA ALA A 95 16.99 -1.34 14.28
C ALA A 95 16.60 -2.12 13.00
N GLU A 96 16.10 -3.35 13.14
CA GLU A 96 15.61 -4.17 12.02
C GLU A 96 14.49 -3.45 11.24
N LEU A 97 13.54 -2.82 11.95
CA LEU A 97 12.46 -2.07 11.32
C LEU A 97 13.00 -0.84 10.58
N GLY A 98 13.98 -0.15 11.17
CA GLY A 98 14.68 0.97 10.54
C GLY A 98 15.34 0.58 9.22
N ASP A 99 16.00 -0.59 9.16
CA ASP A 99 16.61 -1.11 7.95
C ASP A 99 15.59 -1.43 6.86
N VAL A 100 14.44 -2.02 7.22
CA VAL A 100 13.34 -2.25 6.27
C VAL A 100 12.82 -0.93 5.70
N HIS A 101 12.65 0.10 6.53
CA HIS A 101 12.24 1.43 6.08
C HIS A 101 13.26 2.08 5.16
N LYS A 102 14.56 1.96 5.48
CA LYS A 102 15.65 2.44 4.61
C LYS A 102 15.61 1.76 3.24
N GLN A 103 15.40 0.44 3.21
CA GLN A 103 15.28 -0.32 1.97
C GLN A 103 14.06 0.12 1.15
N LEU A 104 12.90 0.33 1.80
CA LEU A 104 11.69 0.82 1.16
C LEU A 104 11.93 2.18 0.48
N SER A 105 12.55 3.13 1.20
CA SER A 105 12.84 4.47 0.67
C SER A 105 13.80 4.42 -0.51
N LYS A 106 14.85 3.59 -0.44
CA LYS A 106 15.78 3.40 -1.56
C LYS A 106 15.07 2.86 -2.80
N GLN A 107 14.27 1.80 -2.63
CA GLN A 107 13.52 1.20 -3.74
C GLN A 107 12.47 2.15 -4.34
N HIS A 108 11.84 2.99 -3.51
CA HIS A 108 10.93 4.02 -3.98
C HIS A 108 11.66 5.04 -4.86
N ASN A 109 12.79 5.56 -4.39
CA ASN A 109 13.60 6.52 -5.16
C ASN A 109 14.11 5.90 -6.47
N ASP A 110 14.64 4.67 -6.42
CA ASP A 110 15.12 3.96 -7.62
C ASP A 110 13.98 3.77 -8.63
N HIS A 111 12.77 3.44 -8.17
CA HIS A 111 11.59 3.33 -9.03
C HIS A 111 11.18 4.68 -9.62
N LEU A 112 11.16 5.76 -8.84
CA LEU A 112 10.88 7.11 -9.34
C LEU A 112 11.89 7.55 -10.41
N LEU A 113 13.16 7.19 -10.26
CA LEU A 113 14.17 7.47 -11.28
C LEU A 113 13.88 6.72 -12.59
N LYS A 114 13.46 5.44 -12.51
CA LYS A 114 13.02 4.69 -13.69
C LYS A 114 11.77 5.30 -14.34
N VAL A 115 10.79 5.71 -13.53
CA VAL A 115 9.57 6.38 -14.00
C VAL A 115 9.90 7.71 -14.68
N LYS A 116 10.82 8.50 -14.11
CA LYS A 116 11.30 9.76 -14.70
C LYS A 116 11.88 9.57 -16.10
N ALA A 117 12.57 8.45 -16.36
CA ALA A 117 13.14 8.16 -17.68
C ALA A 117 12.08 7.85 -18.76
N VAL A 118 10.85 7.53 -18.37
CA VAL A 118 9.74 7.23 -19.29
C VAL A 118 8.86 8.46 -19.56
N LEU A 119 8.84 9.40 -18.63
CA LEU A 119 7.93 10.54 -18.63
C LEU A 119 8.60 11.83 -19.10
N SER A 120 7.80 12.79 -19.56
CA SER A 120 8.27 14.17 -19.71
C SER A 120 8.53 14.81 -18.34
N ALA A 121 9.32 15.89 -18.32
CA ALA A 121 9.59 16.63 -17.08
C ALA A 121 8.31 17.15 -16.42
N GLU A 122 7.34 17.62 -17.22
CA GLU A 122 6.05 18.10 -16.73
C GLU A 122 5.20 16.98 -16.14
N GLN A 123 5.11 15.84 -16.83
CA GLN A 123 4.40 14.66 -16.34
C GLN A 123 5.00 14.15 -15.02
N PHE A 124 6.33 14.08 -14.94
CA PHE A 124 7.02 13.64 -13.73
C PHE A 124 6.82 14.61 -12.56
N SER A 125 6.86 15.93 -12.82
CA SER A 125 6.59 16.96 -11.80
C SER A 125 5.21 16.80 -11.17
N LYS A 126 4.18 16.54 -11.98
CA LYS A 126 2.81 16.25 -11.48
C LYS A 126 2.77 15.04 -10.54
N ILE A 127 3.56 13.99 -10.82
CA ILE A 127 3.63 12.81 -9.96
C ILE A 127 4.27 13.14 -8.61
N VAL A 128 5.44 13.77 -8.61
CA VAL A 128 6.19 14.06 -7.37
C VAL A 128 5.42 15.03 -6.46
N ASN A 129 4.79 16.08 -7.02
CA ASN A 129 4.01 17.05 -6.23
C ASN A 129 2.72 16.43 -5.63
N LYS A 130 2.19 15.37 -6.25
CA LYS A 130 1.07 14.60 -5.70
C LYS A 130 1.52 13.68 -4.56
N GLU A 131 2.76 13.19 -4.59
CA GLU A 131 3.35 12.38 -3.52
C GLU A 131 3.70 13.19 -2.26
N THR A 132 4.23 14.41 -2.42
CA THR A 132 4.62 15.31 -1.30
C THR A 132 3.44 15.90 -0.52
N GLY A 133 2.22 15.78 -1.04
CA GLY A 133 1.01 16.20 -0.34
C GLY A 133 0.71 17.69 -0.44
N GLU A 134 1.37 18.46 -1.29
CA GLU A 134 0.97 19.85 -1.60
C GLU A 134 -0.46 19.94 -2.16
N PHE A 135 -1.01 18.83 -2.65
CA PHE A 135 -2.42 18.69 -3.07
C PHE A 135 -3.29 17.82 -2.16
N ARG A 136 -2.81 17.36 -0.99
CA ARG A 136 -3.70 16.80 0.04
C ARG A 136 -4.42 17.95 0.75
N LYS A 137 -5.28 18.67 0.02
CA LYS A 137 -6.45 19.29 0.63
C LYS A 137 -7.18 18.14 1.33
N CYS A 138 -7.12 18.13 2.65
CA CYS A 138 -7.91 17.22 3.47
C CYS A 138 -9.33 17.22 2.88
N PRO A 139 -9.87 16.07 2.41
CA PRO A 139 -11.19 16.03 1.81
C PRO A 139 -12.23 16.20 2.92
N MET A 140 -12.40 17.44 3.38
CA MET A 140 -13.59 17.87 4.12
C MET A 140 -14.72 18.00 3.10
N LYS A 141 -15.23 16.87 2.62
CA LYS A 141 -16.52 16.81 1.92
C LYS A 141 -17.33 15.64 2.46
N GLY A 142 -18.20 15.95 3.41
CA GLY A 142 -19.57 15.45 3.32
C GLY A 142 -20.06 14.47 4.38
N ASP A 143 -19.25 13.95 5.30
CA ASP A 143 -19.78 13.07 6.34
C ASP A 143 -20.07 13.81 7.63
N LYS A 144 -21.37 13.97 7.92
CA LYS A 144 -21.92 14.50 9.18
C LYS A 144 -21.61 13.63 10.41
N ASN A 145 -20.66 12.70 10.34
CA ASN A 145 -20.32 11.85 11.48
C ASN A 145 -18.85 11.42 11.58
N SER A 146 -17.90 12.19 11.04
CA SER A 146 -16.47 11.94 11.30
C SER A 146 -15.96 12.80 12.46
N HIS A 147 -15.41 12.12 13.46
CA HIS A 147 -15.03 12.63 14.77
C HIS A 147 -13.79 13.55 14.78
N CYS A 148 -13.79 14.63 14.01
CA CYS A 148 -12.78 15.68 14.13
C CYS A 148 -13.39 16.96 14.72
N LYS A 149 -13.61 16.97 16.04
CA LYS A 149 -14.08 18.14 16.80
C LYS A 149 -12.93 19.08 17.18
N VAL A 150 -12.13 19.54 16.21
CA VAL A 150 -11.20 20.65 16.49
C VAL A 150 -11.51 21.80 15.54
N PRO A 151 -12.15 22.89 16.01
CA PRO A 151 -12.35 24.07 15.20
C PRO A 151 -10.99 24.71 14.86
N HIS A 152 -10.84 25.08 13.59
CA HIS A 152 -9.64 25.60 12.92
C HIS A 152 -8.99 26.88 13.52
N LYS A 153 -9.37 27.33 14.73
CA LYS A 153 -8.64 28.39 15.47
C LYS A 153 -7.52 27.85 16.37
N LYS A 154 -7.33 26.53 16.48
CA LYS A 154 -6.27 25.89 17.29
C LYS A 154 -5.54 24.78 16.52
N CYS A 155 -5.02 25.09 15.33
CA CYS A 155 -3.93 24.30 14.76
C CYS A 155 -2.64 25.07 15.02
N PRO A 156 -1.87 24.76 16.08
CA PRO A 156 -0.63 25.47 16.35
C PRO A 156 0.45 24.90 15.43
N MET A 157 0.58 25.50 14.25
CA MET A 157 1.82 25.46 13.50
C MET A 157 2.55 26.77 13.81
N GLU A 158 3.03 26.95 15.05
CA GLU A 158 4.00 28.00 15.40
C GLU A 158 4.37 27.90 16.89
N GLY A 159 5.68 27.94 17.19
CA GLY A 159 6.16 28.10 18.56
C GLY A 159 7.40 27.28 18.89
N LYS A 160 8.57 27.76 18.46
CA LYS A 160 9.81 27.51 19.20
C LYS A 160 9.64 28.12 20.60
N GLU A 161 9.39 27.34 21.65
CA GLU A 161 10.00 27.59 22.96
C GLU A 161 9.80 26.47 23.98
N LYS A 162 10.73 26.44 24.92
CA LYS A 162 11.17 25.33 25.77
C LYS A 162 10.07 24.76 26.67
N CYS A 163 9.88 23.46 26.60
CA CYS A 163 9.27 22.68 27.68
C CYS A 163 10.20 22.73 28.91
N LYS A 164 9.77 23.40 29.98
CA LYS A 164 10.30 23.17 31.33
C LYS A 164 9.13 23.08 32.33
N LYS A 165 8.91 21.84 32.75
CA LYS A 165 8.54 21.36 34.09
C LYS A 165 7.38 22.06 34.82
N SER A 166 6.28 21.32 34.84
CA SER A 166 5.24 21.28 35.87
C SER A 166 5.78 21.21 37.31
N ASN A 167 5.13 21.95 38.21
CA ASN A 167 4.70 21.48 39.52
C ASN A 167 3.18 21.76 39.54
N SER A 168 2.30 20.77 39.37
CA SER A 168 1.79 19.84 40.39
C SER A 168 1.09 20.57 41.54
N VAL A 169 -0.26 20.42 41.58
CA VAL A 169 -1.13 20.17 42.76
C VAL A 169 -1.08 21.24 43.86
N GLU A 170 -2.14 21.91 44.31
CA GLU A 170 -3.56 21.60 44.55
C GLU A 170 -4.34 22.92 44.64
#